data_AF-A0A0D3K0C3-F1
#
_entry.id   AF-A0A0D3K0C3-F1
#
_cell.length_a   1.000
_cell.length_b   1.000
_cell.length_c   1.000
_cell.angle_alpha   90.00
_cell.angle_beta   90.00
_cell.angle_gamma   90.00
#
_symmetry.space_group_name_H-M   'P 1'
#
loop_
_entity.id
_entity.type
_entity.pdbx_description
1 polymer ?
#
loop_
_entity_poly.entity_id
_entity_poly.type
_entity_poly.pdbx_seq_one_letter_code
_entity_poly.pdbx_strand_id
1 'polypeptide(L)'
;MADCPGVTTHGSCGEEPHSDRGGKGLTFGVSHRAASAQDCCDKCKAHHKGCNSWTFCGYPVCFGLDTGWNHTFGECWLRVLPDPAAPVFGQRGEYSMRYRTKMLRTRKACTSIDTPGGLSPGWVCPPTHVPWTSGSIGVQPDLSLRWQTGGGWGNMRIQQLGPDGVPIESTCTRNNGQSCDPNKLDHGR
;
A
#
# COMPACT_ATOMS: atom_id res chain seq x y z
N MET A 1 9.62 -16.13 6.91
CA MET A 1 10.28 -14.87 6.53
C MET A 1 9.16 -13.97 6.05
N ALA A 2 8.80 -12.93 6.80
CA ALA A 2 7.68 -12.07 6.41
C ALA A 2 8.04 -11.32 5.12
N ASP A 3 7.05 -11.12 4.24
CA ASP A 3 7.14 -10.35 2.99
C ASP A 3 7.34 -8.84 3.28
N CYS A 4 8.23 -8.49 4.21
CA CYS A 4 8.34 -7.19 4.86
C CYS A 4 9.76 -6.62 4.80
N PRO A 5 10.16 -5.94 3.71
CA PRO A 5 11.42 -5.26 3.69
C PRO A 5 11.32 -4.05 4.63
N GLY A 6 12.38 -3.78 5.39
CA GLY A 6 12.49 -2.53 6.13
C GLY A 6 12.61 -1.33 5.18
N VAL A 7 12.84 -0.15 5.77
CA VAL A 7 13.20 1.06 5.00
C VAL A 7 14.46 0.80 4.18
N THR A 8 14.42 1.17 2.90
CA THR A 8 15.51 1.00 1.93
C THR A 8 16.03 2.33 1.35
N THR A 9 15.45 3.44 1.78
CA THR A 9 15.79 4.79 1.34
C THR A 9 16.44 5.65 2.42
N HIS A 10 17.01 6.79 2.02
CA HIS A 10 17.43 7.83 2.95
C HIS A 10 16.23 8.43 3.69
N GLY A 11 16.42 8.83 4.95
CA GLY A 11 15.34 9.41 5.78
C GLY A 11 14.59 10.55 5.10
N SER A 12 15.25 11.39 4.29
CA SER A 12 14.58 12.48 3.53
C SER A 12 13.45 12.00 2.59
N CYS A 13 13.40 10.71 2.25
CA CYS A 13 12.36 10.12 1.42
C CYS A 13 11.08 9.77 2.18
N GLY A 14 11.14 9.70 3.51
CA GLY A 14 9.99 9.43 4.36
C GLY A 14 9.32 8.10 4.08
N GLU A 15 10.13 7.08 3.74
CA GLU A 15 9.63 5.78 3.35
C GLU A 15 8.91 5.08 4.49
N GLU A 16 7.75 4.56 4.15
CA GLU A 16 6.93 3.69 4.95
C GLU A 16 6.72 2.38 4.18
N PRO A 17 7.30 1.26 4.63
CA PRO A 17 7.03 -0.04 4.06
C PRO A 17 5.54 -0.40 4.14
N HIS A 18 5.09 -1.29 3.26
CA HIS A 18 3.70 -1.75 3.20
C HIS A 18 2.68 -0.65 3.02
N SER A 19 2.97 0.30 2.13
CA SER A 19 2.07 1.42 1.94
C SER A 19 2.00 1.89 0.49
N ASP A 20 0.80 2.32 0.11
CA ASP A 20 0.53 3.07 -1.11
C ASP A 20 -0.05 4.42 -0.72
N ARG A 21 0.81 5.44 -0.71
CA ARG A 21 0.44 6.81 -0.37
C ARG A 21 -0.29 7.46 -1.54
N GLY A 22 -1.41 8.10 -1.22
CA GLY A 22 -2.26 8.78 -2.18
C GLY A 22 -1.73 10.16 -2.56
N GLY A 23 -2.66 11.00 -3.02
CA GLY A 23 -2.40 12.34 -3.52
C GLY A 23 -2.81 12.50 -4.98
N LYS A 24 -2.71 13.74 -5.48
CA LYS A 24 -3.01 14.05 -6.87
C LYS A 24 -1.90 13.48 -7.76
N GLY A 25 -2.26 12.63 -8.72
CA GLY A 25 -1.32 12.01 -9.65
C GLY A 25 -0.55 13.03 -10.49
N LEU A 26 0.77 12.90 -10.52
CA LEU A 26 1.68 13.63 -11.40
C LEU A 26 2.22 12.72 -12.50
N THR A 27 2.54 11.48 -12.15
CA THR A 27 3.06 10.47 -13.08
C THR A 27 2.53 9.10 -12.69
N PHE A 28 2.08 8.33 -13.70
CA PHE A 28 1.55 6.99 -13.52
C PHE A 28 2.69 5.97 -13.59
N GLY A 29 2.75 5.05 -12.61
CA GLY A 29 3.85 4.07 -12.52
C GLY A 29 3.87 3.05 -13.66
N VAL A 30 2.73 2.82 -14.33
CA VAL A 30 2.66 1.93 -15.49
C VAL A 30 3.63 2.33 -16.61
N SER A 31 3.84 3.64 -16.80
CA SER A 31 4.74 4.23 -17.80
C SER A 31 5.97 4.91 -17.18
N HIS A 32 6.13 4.86 -15.86
CA HIS A 32 7.24 5.48 -15.14
C HIS A 32 7.87 4.48 -14.18
N ARG A 33 9.07 4.03 -14.53
CA ARG A 33 9.78 2.96 -13.84
C ARG A 33 10.98 3.51 -13.07
N ALA A 34 11.31 2.87 -11.96
CA ALA A 34 12.51 3.08 -11.16
C ALA A 34 13.19 1.72 -10.87
N ALA A 35 14.49 1.74 -10.62
CA ALA A 35 15.24 0.53 -10.29
C ALA A 35 15.12 0.13 -8.80
N SER A 36 14.78 1.10 -7.94
CA SER A 36 14.66 0.92 -6.49
C SER A 36 13.71 1.96 -5.88
N ALA A 37 13.34 1.78 -4.61
CA ALA A 37 12.59 2.78 -3.85
C ALA A 37 13.36 4.11 -3.76
N GLN A 38 14.69 4.04 -3.62
CA GLN A 38 15.55 5.23 -3.57
C GLN A 38 15.52 6.00 -4.90
N ASP A 39 15.65 5.29 -6.03
CA ASP A 39 15.52 5.92 -7.36
C ASP A 39 14.12 6.52 -7.56
N CYS A 40 13.06 5.87 -7.09
CA CYS A 40 11.70 6.44 -7.15
C CYS A 40 11.57 7.72 -6.30
N CYS A 41 12.14 7.74 -5.09
CA CYS A 41 12.21 8.94 -4.25
C CYS A 41 13.00 10.07 -4.93
N ASP A 42 14.15 9.77 -5.54
CA ASP A 42 14.98 10.78 -6.19
C ASP A 42 14.30 11.34 -7.44
N LYS A 43 13.58 10.52 -8.21
CA LYS A 43 12.71 10.98 -9.30
C LYS A 43 11.59 11.90 -8.80
N CYS A 44 11.01 11.62 -7.63
CA CYS A 44 10.03 12.51 -7.00
C CYS A 44 10.67 13.87 -6.66
N LYS A 45 11.81 13.87 -5.97
CA LYS A 45 12.52 15.12 -5.61
C LYS A 45 12.88 15.97 -6.85
N ALA A 46 13.25 15.32 -7.96
CA ALA A 46 13.60 15.99 -9.20
C ALA A 46 12.39 16.41 -10.06
N HIS A 47 11.16 16.04 -9.67
CA HIS A 47 9.99 16.24 -10.51
C HIS A 47 9.58 17.73 -10.57
N HIS A 48 9.61 18.33 -11.77
CA HIS A 48 9.36 19.76 -12.01
C HIS A 48 8.01 20.30 -11.50
N LYS A 49 7.00 19.45 -11.27
CA LYS A 49 5.70 19.85 -10.71
C LYS A 49 5.63 19.78 -9.17
N GLY A 50 6.77 19.63 -8.49
CA GLY A 50 6.84 19.59 -7.02
C GLY A 50 6.23 18.31 -6.43
N CYS A 51 6.72 17.14 -6.86
CA CYS A 51 6.31 15.88 -6.24
C CYS A 51 6.77 15.84 -4.77
N ASN A 52 5.90 15.36 -3.90
CA ASN A 52 6.19 15.18 -2.48
C ASN A 52 5.67 13.84 -1.93
N SER A 53 5.08 12.99 -2.78
CA SER A 53 4.55 11.67 -2.44
C SER A 53 4.90 10.68 -3.55
N TRP A 54 5.46 9.54 -3.19
CA TRP A 54 5.90 8.52 -4.14
C TRP A 54 5.50 7.12 -3.67
N THR A 55 5.15 6.21 -4.59
CA THR A 55 4.93 4.78 -4.31
C THR A 55 5.77 3.94 -5.28
N PHE A 56 6.45 2.91 -4.78
CA PHE A 56 7.30 2.01 -5.55
C PHE A 56 6.88 0.55 -5.39
N CYS A 57 6.87 -0.19 -6.51
CA CYS A 57 6.72 -1.64 -6.51
C CYS A 57 8.09 -2.34 -6.50
N GLY A 58 8.50 -2.84 -5.32
CA GLY A 58 9.77 -3.56 -5.15
C GLY A 58 9.70 -5.07 -5.37
N TYR A 59 8.53 -5.60 -5.67
CA TYR A 59 8.29 -7.04 -5.84
C TYR A 59 7.96 -7.40 -7.29
N PRO A 60 8.10 -8.67 -7.69
CA PRO A 60 7.68 -9.12 -9.02
C PRO A 60 6.24 -8.74 -9.34
N VAL A 61 5.33 -8.87 -8.36
CA VAL A 61 3.95 -8.42 -8.44
C VAL A 61 3.58 -7.63 -7.20
N CYS A 62 3.12 -6.40 -7.37
CA CYS A 62 2.53 -5.62 -6.30
C CYS A 62 1.01 -5.65 -6.39
N PHE A 63 0.39 -6.44 -5.52
CA PHE A 63 -1.06 -6.50 -5.37
C PHE A 63 -1.61 -5.13 -4.98
N GLY A 64 -2.32 -4.51 -5.91
CA GLY A 64 -3.24 -3.41 -5.64
C GLY A 64 -4.61 -3.95 -5.23
N LEU A 65 -5.36 -3.13 -4.51
CA LEU A 65 -6.82 -3.26 -4.33
C LEU A 65 -7.60 -2.67 -5.53
N ASP A 66 -6.90 -2.43 -6.63
CA ASP A 66 -7.46 -1.93 -7.87
C ASP A 66 -8.17 -3.04 -8.67
N THR A 67 -8.92 -2.66 -9.71
CA THR A 67 -9.95 -3.47 -10.37
C THR A 67 -9.42 -4.64 -11.23
N GLY A 68 -8.27 -5.22 -10.89
CA GLY A 68 -7.72 -6.40 -11.55
C GLY A 68 -6.47 -6.15 -12.39
N TRP A 69 -5.76 -5.04 -12.18
CA TRP A 69 -4.45 -4.83 -12.80
C TRP A 69 -3.37 -5.56 -12.00
N ASN A 70 -2.37 -6.10 -12.70
CA ASN A 70 -1.17 -6.62 -12.04
C ASN A 70 -0.08 -5.57 -12.14
N HIS A 71 0.23 -4.92 -11.03
CA HIS A 71 1.39 -4.05 -10.98
C HIS A 71 2.66 -4.87 -10.86
N THR A 72 3.72 -4.37 -11.49
CA THR A 72 4.95 -5.12 -11.70
C THR A 72 6.16 -4.38 -11.14
N PHE A 73 7.23 -5.12 -10.91
CA PHE A 73 8.48 -4.58 -10.41
C PHE A 73 8.90 -3.29 -11.13
N GLY A 74 9.31 -2.31 -10.34
CA GLY A 74 9.85 -1.07 -10.84
C GLY A 74 8.82 0.02 -11.09
N GLU A 75 7.51 -0.25 -11.03
CA GLU A 75 6.51 0.82 -11.14
C GLU A 75 6.72 1.89 -10.06
N CYS A 76 6.83 3.15 -10.48
CA CYS A 76 7.07 4.31 -9.63
C CYS A 76 5.98 5.37 -9.87
N TRP A 77 5.12 5.54 -8.88
CA TRP A 77 4.00 6.48 -8.93
C TRP A 77 4.38 7.77 -8.23
N LEU A 78 4.24 8.90 -8.92
CA LEU A 78 4.59 10.22 -8.39
C LEU A 78 3.32 11.04 -8.20
N ARG A 79 3.19 11.64 -7.01
CA ARG A 79 1.99 12.36 -6.59
C ARG A 79 2.35 13.62 -5.83
N VAL A 80 1.37 14.49 -5.69
CA VAL A 80 1.42 15.64 -4.77
C VAL A 80 0.31 15.52 -3.72
N LEU A 81 0.73 15.59 -2.46
CA LEU A 81 -0.11 15.72 -1.28
C LEU A 81 -0.31 17.21 -0.96
N PRO A 82 -1.53 17.60 -0.53
CA PRO A 82 -1.76 18.93 0.04
C PRO A 82 -0.93 19.17 1.30
N ASP A 83 -0.80 18.13 2.14
CA ASP A 83 0.00 18.13 3.36
C ASP A 83 0.81 16.82 3.46
N PRO A 84 2.14 16.86 3.28
CA PRO A 84 3.00 15.69 3.44
C PRO A 84 3.01 15.08 4.84
N ALA A 85 2.70 15.88 5.88
CA ALA A 85 2.70 15.46 7.29
C ALA A 85 1.37 14.78 7.69
N ALA A 86 0.29 15.02 6.94
CA ALA A 86 -0.99 14.34 7.06
C ALA A 86 -1.31 13.52 5.78
N PRO A 87 -0.49 12.50 5.46
CA PRO A 87 -0.65 11.72 4.24
C PRO A 87 -1.96 10.93 4.25
N VAL A 88 -2.54 10.78 3.07
CA VAL A 88 -3.64 9.84 2.82
C VAL A 88 -3.10 8.59 2.15
N PHE A 89 -3.77 7.46 2.36
CA PHE A 89 -3.35 6.17 1.82
C PHE A 89 -4.45 5.55 0.97
N GLY A 90 -4.03 4.88 -0.10
CA GLY A 90 -4.82 3.83 -0.73
C GLY A 90 -4.71 2.56 0.09
N GLN A 91 -3.50 2.12 0.41
CA GLN A 91 -3.30 0.86 1.14
C GLN A 91 -2.20 1.03 2.17
N ARG A 92 -2.31 0.36 3.31
CA ARG A 92 -1.35 0.47 4.41
C ARG A 92 -1.34 -0.78 5.31
N GLY A 93 -0.16 -1.29 5.58
CA GLY A 93 0.12 -2.39 6.50
C GLY A 93 -0.33 -3.77 6.02
N GLU A 94 -0.86 -4.56 6.95
CA GLU A 94 -1.29 -5.94 6.76
C GLU A 94 -2.58 -6.02 5.93
N TYR A 95 -2.73 -7.02 5.09
CA TYR A 95 -4.04 -7.33 4.53
C TYR A 95 -4.90 -8.09 5.54
N SER A 96 -6.16 -7.67 5.71
CA SER A 96 -7.09 -8.36 6.59
C SER A 96 -7.31 -9.81 6.15
N MET A 97 -7.50 -10.72 7.11
CA MET A 97 -7.75 -12.13 6.81
C MET A 97 -8.99 -12.31 5.93
N ARG A 98 -10.00 -11.46 6.13
CA ARG A 98 -11.22 -11.46 5.32
C ARG A 98 -10.93 -11.11 3.85
N TYR A 99 -10.13 -10.07 3.60
CA TYR A 99 -9.70 -9.71 2.25
C TYR A 99 -8.90 -10.85 1.62
N ARG A 100 -7.91 -11.39 2.33
CA ARG A 100 -7.07 -12.49 1.82
C ARG A 100 -7.91 -13.72 1.47
N THR A 101 -8.87 -14.09 2.32
CA THR A 101 -9.80 -15.20 2.08
C THR A 101 -10.70 -14.96 0.86
N LYS A 102 -11.18 -13.72 0.68
CA LYS A 102 -11.95 -13.35 -0.52
C LYS A 102 -11.11 -13.50 -1.79
N MET A 103 -9.86 -13.07 -1.77
CA MET A 103 -8.96 -13.14 -2.92
C MET A 103 -8.57 -14.58 -3.30
N LEU A 104 -8.57 -15.53 -2.36
CA LEU A 104 -8.43 -16.95 -2.68
C LEU A 104 -9.52 -17.45 -3.63
N ARG A 105 -10.77 -16.99 -3.43
CA ARG A 105 -11.91 -17.41 -4.27
C ARG A 105 -11.81 -16.88 -5.69
N THR A 106 -11.17 -15.73 -5.89
CA THR A 106 -11.01 -15.11 -7.22
C THR A 106 -9.74 -15.58 -7.93
N ARG A 107 -8.69 -15.95 -7.19
CA ARG A 107 -7.43 -16.47 -7.73
C ARG A 107 -7.40 -18.00 -7.60
N LYS A 108 -8.02 -18.71 -8.54
CA LYS A 108 -8.14 -20.20 -8.53
C LYS A 108 -6.82 -20.97 -8.35
N ALA A 109 -5.69 -20.38 -8.76
CA ALA A 109 -4.36 -20.95 -8.59
C ALA A 109 -3.83 -20.84 -7.15
N CYS A 110 -4.42 -19.99 -6.31
CA CYS A 110 -4.11 -19.90 -4.89
C CYS A 110 -5.05 -20.80 -4.08
N THR A 111 -4.54 -21.97 -3.68
CA THR A 111 -5.34 -23.02 -3.02
C THR A 111 -5.21 -23.07 -1.51
N SER A 112 -4.31 -22.25 -0.93
CA SER A 112 -4.07 -22.21 0.52
C SER A 112 -3.91 -20.77 1.03
N ILE A 113 -4.62 -20.43 2.11
CA ILE A 113 -4.51 -19.14 2.81
C ILE A 113 -3.15 -18.97 3.50
N ASP A 114 -2.53 -20.09 3.84
CA ASP A 114 -1.26 -20.16 4.57
C ASP A 114 -0.06 -20.04 3.63
N THR A 115 -0.28 -19.92 2.32
CA THR A 115 0.76 -19.59 1.34
C THR A 115 0.72 -18.08 1.07
N PRO A 116 1.59 -17.27 1.69
CA PRO A 116 1.73 -15.87 1.34
C PRO A 116 2.04 -15.69 -0.15
N GLY A 117 1.52 -14.62 -0.75
CA GLY A 117 1.83 -14.23 -2.13
C GLY A 117 3.31 -14.23 -2.46
N GLY A 118 4.16 -13.71 -1.57
CA GLY A 118 5.62 -13.69 -1.78
C GLY A 118 6.29 -15.06 -1.77
N LEU A 119 5.58 -16.10 -1.34
CA LEU A 119 6.02 -17.50 -1.35
C LEU A 119 5.27 -18.37 -2.38
N SER A 120 4.24 -17.82 -3.03
CA SER A 120 3.49 -18.53 -4.06
C SER A 120 4.19 -18.45 -5.42
N PRO A 121 4.33 -19.56 -6.17
CA PRO A 121 4.87 -19.52 -7.52
C PRO A 121 4.13 -18.53 -8.41
N GLY A 122 4.87 -17.61 -9.04
CA GLY A 122 4.28 -16.58 -9.90
C GLY A 122 3.43 -15.53 -9.16
N TRP A 123 3.55 -15.41 -7.83
CA TRP A 123 2.81 -14.42 -7.03
C TRP A 123 1.29 -14.54 -7.22
N VAL A 124 0.78 -15.76 -7.31
CA VAL A 124 -0.64 -16.02 -7.56
C VAL A 124 -1.52 -15.82 -6.33
N CYS A 125 -0.95 -15.96 -5.13
CA CYS A 125 -1.63 -15.73 -3.86
C CYS A 125 -1.52 -14.27 -3.42
N PRO A 126 -2.51 -13.73 -2.67
CA PRO A 126 -2.36 -12.42 -2.04
C PRO A 126 -1.26 -12.46 -0.97
N PRO A 127 -0.34 -11.48 -0.91
CA PRO A 127 0.64 -11.38 0.16
C PRO A 127 -0.02 -11.12 1.52
N THR A 128 0.76 -11.27 2.58
CA THR A 128 0.29 -10.98 3.95
C THR A 128 0.17 -9.49 4.21
N HIS A 129 1.01 -8.69 3.54
CA HIS A 129 1.07 -7.24 3.65
C HIS A 129 0.95 -6.60 2.28
N VAL A 130 0.60 -5.33 2.27
CA VAL A 130 0.67 -4.48 1.08
C VAL A 130 2.09 -4.58 0.48
N PRO A 131 2.27 -5.02 -0.77
CA PRO A 131 3.59 -5.26 -1.37
C PRO A 131 4.20 -3.98 -1.96
N TRP A 132 3.73 -2.81 -1.52
CA TRP A 132 4.22 -1.52 -1.96
C TRP A 132 5.03 -0.89 -0.84
N THR A 133 5.96 -0.02 -1.22
CA THR A 133 6.55 0.94 -0.28
C THR A 133 6.28 2.34 -0.82
N SER A 134 6.08 3.32 0.06
CA SER A 134 5.77 4.68 -0.35
C SER A 134 6.31 5.69 0.64
N GLY A 135 6.46 6.96 0.27
CA GLY A 135 6.98 7.96 1.19
C GLY A 135 6.52 9.39 0.93
N SER A 136 6.59 10.19 2.00
CA SER A 136 6.41 11.65 1.95
C SER A 136 7.78 12.32 2.02
N ILE A 137 8.13 13.13 1.02
CA ILE A 137 9.40 13.84 1.02
C ILE A 137 9.48 14.76 2.26
N GLY A 138 10.57 14.62 3.02
CA GLY A 138 10.85 15.45 4.19
C GLY A 138 10.09 15.08 5.47
N VAL A 139 9.27 14.02 5.48
CA VAL A 139 8.47 13.60 6.64
C VAL A 139 8.86 12.20 7.08
N GLN A 140 9.23 12.04 8.35
CA GLN A 140 9.45 10.70 8.91
C GLN A 140 8.11 10.07 9.31
N PRO A 141 7.76 8.87 8.81
CA PRO A 141 6.63 8.13 9.33
C PRO A 141 6.95 7.54 10.71
N ASP A 142 5.93 7.43 11.57
CA ASP A 142 6.03 6.65 12.79
C ASP A 142 5.85 5.17 12.47
N LEU A 143 6.97 4.46 12.34
CA LEU A 143 7.02 3.03 12.02
C LEU A 143 6.65 2.12 13.20
N SER A 144 6.42 2.67 14.40
CA SER A 144 5.88 1.90 15.53
C SER A 144 4.38 1.62 15.38
N LEU A 145 3.69 2.41 14.56
CA LEU A 145 2.27 2.25 14.30
C LEU A 145 2.05 1.08 13.33
N ARG A 146 1.17 0.17 13.72
CA ARG A 146 0.74 -0.94 12.88
C ARG A 146 -0.58 -0.61 12.19
N TRP A 147 -0.72 -1.07 10.96
CA TRP A 147 -1.88 -0.79 10.11
C TRP A 147 -2.41 -2.05 9.47
N GLN A 148 -3.69 -2.04 9.14
CA GLN A 148 -4.35 -3.07 8.36
C GLN A 148 -5.21 -2.45 7.26
N THR A 149 -5.21 -3.11 6.11
CA THR A 149 -6.07 -2.82 4.97
C THR A 149 -7.03 -3.98 4.72
N GLY A 150 -8.33 -3.68 4.67
CA GLY A 150 -9.40 -4.59 4.25
C GLY A 150 -10.31 -3.94 3.21
N GLY A 151 -11.53 -4.44 3.04
CA GLY A 151 -12.45 -3.88 2.06
C GLY A 151 -12.37 -4.51 0.67
N GLY A 152 -12.82 -3.73 -0.30
CA GLY A 152 -12.61 -3.95 -1.71
C GLY A 152 -12.64 -2.62 -2.44
N TRP A 153 -12.41 -2.64 -3.76
CA TRP A 153 -12.44 -1.43 -4.58
C TRP A 153 -13.70 -0.58 -4.31
N GLY A 154 -13.52 0.73 -4.07
CA GLY A 154 -14.60 1.67 -3.71
C GLY A 154 -15.01 1.66 -2.23
N ASN A 155 -14.68 0.62 -1.46
CA ASN A 155 -14.99 0.47 -0.03
C ASN A 155 -13.79 -0.04 0.77
N MET A 156 -12.60 0.46 0.43
CA MET A 156 -11.36 0.11 1.12
C MET A 156 -11.40 0.62 2.57
N ARG A 157 -10.88 -0.17 3.50
CA ARG A 157 -10.81 0.20 4.92
C ARG A 157 -9.36 0.11 5.39
N ILE A 158 -8.83 1.21 5.89
CA ILE A 158 -7.47 1.31 6.41
C ILE A 158 -7.59 1.71 7.88
N GLN A 159 -7.05 0.88 8.77
CA GLN A 159 -7.21 1.04 10.22
C GLN A 159 -5.87 0.87 10.90
N GLN A 160 -5.63 1.67 11.94
CA GLN A 160 -4.53 1.41 12.86
C GLN A 160 -4.87 0.17 13.69
N LEU A 161 -3.87 -0.63 14.00
CA LEU A 161 -3.98 -1.75 14.92
C LEU A 161 -3.58 -1.31 16.32
N GLY A 162 -4.36 -1.72 17.32
CA GLY A 162 -3.99 -1.61 18.73
C GLY A 162 -2.82 -2.51 19.10
N PRO A 163 -2.31 -2.39 20.34
CA PRO A 163 -1.21 -3.25 20.83
C PRO A 163 -1.53 -4.75 20.79
N ASP A 164 -2.81 -5.11 20.90
CA ASP A 164 -3.36 -6.46 20.81
C ASP A 164 -3.57 -6.94 19.36
N GLY A 165 -3.27 -6.10 18.37
CA GLY A 165 -3.50 -6.38 16.95
C GLY A 165 -4.96 -6.19 16.51
N VAL A 166 -5.83 -5.64 17.37
CA VAL A 166 -7.23 -5.38 17.03
C VAL A 166 -7.35 -4.05 16.27
N PRO A 167 -8.06 -3.99 15.13
CA PRO A 167 -8.30 -2.74 14.42
C PRO A 167 -9.04 -1.71 15.27
N ILE A 168 -8.52 -0.49 15.31
CA ILE A 168 -9.12 0.64 16.02
C ILE A 168 -10.11 1.33 15.08
N GLU A 169 -11.42 1.05 15.22
CA GLU A 169 -12.46 1.54 14.31
C GLU A 169 -12.50 3.08 14.17
N SER A 170 -12.19 3.83 15.23
CA SER A 170 -12.15 5.30 15.17
C SER A 170 -11.07 5.87 14.25
N THR A 171 -10.06 5.06 13.89
CA THR A 171 -8.99 5.43 12.96
C THR A 171 -9.32 5.07 11.51
N CYS A 172 -10.49 4.47 11.24
CA CYS A 172 -10.80 3.92 9.94
C CYS A 172 -10.93 5.01 8.87
N THR A 173 -10.12 4.87 7.82
CA THR A 173 -10.21 5.68 6.61
C THR A 173 -10.49 4.81 5.37
N ARG A 174 -11.10 5.44 4.36
CA ARG A 174 -11.37 4.90 3.03
C ARG A 174 -10.90 5.89 1.97
N ASN A 175 -10.65 5.41 0.76
CA ASN A 175 -10.46 6.18 -0.48
C ASN A 175 -9.86 7.59 -0.27
N ASN A 176 -8.53 7.72 -0.23
CA ASN A 176 -7.85 9.01 -0.06
C ASN A 176 -8.22 9.74 1.26
N GLY A 177 -8.36 9.01 2.36
CA GLY A 177 -8.44 9.58 3.72
C GLY A 177 -9.83 9.99 4.21
N GLN A 178 -10.90 9.64 3.49
CA GLN A 178 -12.27 9.85 3.97
C GLN A 178 -12.56 8.95 5.17
N SER A 179 -13.37 9.38 6.13
CA SER A 179 -13.80 8.51 7.23
C SER A 179 -14.60 7.32 6.70
N CYS A 180 -14.38 6.15 7.30
CA CYS A 180 -15.24 4.99 7.07
C CYS A 180 -16.64 5.24 7.63
N ASP A 181 -17.67 4.77 6.94
CA ASP A 181 -19.02 4.71 7.50
C ASP A 181 -19.09 3.48 8.43
N PRO A 182 -19.37 3.66 9.74
CA PRO A 182 -19.48 2.55 10.68
C PRO A 182 -20.66 1.62 10.35
N ASN A 183 -21.70 2.11 9.68
CA ASN A 183 -22.85 1.33 9.23
C ASN A 183 -22.57 0.56 7.94
N LYS A 184 -21.47 0.88 7.25
CA LYS A 184 -20.97 0.17 6.07
C LYS A 184 -19.74 -0.62 6.46
N LEU A 185 -19.94 -1.63 7.32
CA LEU A 185 -18.95 -2.67 7.58
C LEU A 185 -18.51 -3.27 6.25
N ASP A 186 -17.25 -3.66 6.17
CA ASP A 186 -16.61 -4.28 5.00
C ASP A 186 -17.62 -5.17 4.23
N HIS A 187 -18.24 -4.60 3.19
CA HIS A 187 -19.40 -5.19 2.51
C HIS A 187 -18.89 -6.22 1.50
N GLY A 188 -18.34 -7.30 2.01
CA GLY A 188 -18.24 -8.56 1.29
C GLY A 188 -19.48 -9.39 1.57
N ARG A 189 -20.52 -9.23 0.75
CA ARG A 189 -21.32 -10.40 0.36
C ARG A 189 -20.55 -11.15 -0.71
#